data_AF-A0A1W9SP40-F1
#
_entry.id   AF-A0A1W9SP40-F1
#
_cell.length_a   1.000
_cell.length_b   1.000
_cell.length_c   1.000
_cell.angle_alpha   90.00
_cell.angle_beta   90.00
_cell.angle_gamma   90.00
#
_symmetry.space_group_name_H-M   'P 1'
#
loop_
_entity.id
_entity.type
_entity.pdbx_description
1 polymer ?
#
loop_
_entity_poly.entity_id
_entity_poly.type
_entity_poly.pdbx_seq_one_letter_code
_entity_poly.pdbx_strand_id
1 'polypeptide(L)'
;MKFGILLHETMNFLYKDFENSKKLIYEKDIDIFLKKGNKKIENAIKKSIYKMYSIDENNDFGDLRVVKNILKEYVFYILKIDKERCPFEILGLEKNFSTKIKLENMKINIQGNIDRIDRKDNLIRIIDYKTGSFDKNKLYFKEIEEIFSSEKRNKKEIFQIFFYSYLYQIKNNRNLISPSLFYTREIFKQKLKTSIEKNKKEINDFVKNEKEEFEKYLKNILKEIFSEEKYFSQNKSIENCRICNFSKICNN
;
A
#
# COMPACT_ATOMS: atom_id res chain seq x y z
N MET A 1 -6.23 15.30 6.97
CA MET A 1 -5.44 14.69 8.05
C MET A 1 -4.50 13.63 7.48
N LYS A 2 -3.19 13.73 7.73
CA LYS A 2 -2.12 12.87 7.18
C LYS A 2 -1.94 11.55 7.97
N PHE A 3 -3.04 10.94 8.42
CA PHE A 3 -2.98 9.77 9.32
C PHE A 3 -2.34 8.53 8.67
N GLY A 4 -2.59 8.29 7.39
CA GLY A 4 -1.95 7.22 6.64
C GLY A 4 -0.42 7.31 6.70
N ILE A 5 0.14 8.49 6.40
CA ILE A 5 1.58 8.73 6.43
C ILE A 5 2.18 8.38 7.81
N LEU A 6 1.53 8.76 8.91
CA LEU A 6 2.00 8.41 10.25
C LEU A 6 2.05 6.90 10.49
N LEU A 7 1.03 6.16 10.02
CA LEU A 7 1.03 4.70 10.14
C LEU A 7 2.19 4.07 9.36
N HIS A 8 2.39 4.49 8.11
CA HIS A 8 3.45 3.97 7.23
C HIS A 8 4.83 4.19 7.87
N GLU A 9 5.09 5.43 8.31
CA GLU A 9 6.34 5.78 9.00
C GLU A 9 6.52 5.03 10.32
N THR A 10 5.45 4.84 11.08
CA THR A 10 5.51 4.06 12.32
C THR A 10 5.90 2.60 12.03
N MET A 11 5.28 1.96 11.04
CA MET A 11 5.60 0.58 10.66
C MET A 11 7.02 0.47 10.11
N ASN A 12 7.47 1.45 9.32
CA ASN A 12 8.85 1.56 8.84
C ASN A 12 9.84 1.60 10.02
N PHE A 13 9.66 2.51 10.98
CA PHE A 13 10.55 2.59 12.15
C PHE A 13 10.53 1.32 13.00
N LEU A 14 9.36 0.68 13.16
CA LEU A 14 9.23 -0.50 14.01
C LEU A 14 9.96 -1.71 13.43
N TYR A 15 9.91 -1.90 12.12
CA TYR A 15 10.53 -3.04 11.43
C TYR A 15 11.94 -2.75 10.88
N LYS A 16 12.46 -1.52 10.99
CA LYS A 16 13.71 -1.11 10.33
C LYS A 16 14.92 -1.97 10.71
N ASP A 17 15.03 -2.34 11.98
CA ASP A 17 16.13 -3.18 12.46
C ASP A 17 16.10 -4.59 11.85
N PHE A 18 14.91 -5.13 11.58
CA PHE A 18 14.74 -6.43 10.91
C PHE A 18 15.11 -6.36 9.44
N GLU A 19 14.72 -5.29 8.74
CA GLU A 19 15.15 -5.04 7.36
C GLU A 19 16.69 -4.96 7.25
N ASN A 20 17.32 -4.16 8.12
CA ASN A 20 18.76 -3.94 8.09
C ASN A 20 19.55 -5.21 8.42
N SER A 21 19.08 -5.99 9.39
CA SER A 21 19.76 -7.21 9.82
C SER A 21 19.43 -8.44 8.97
N LYS A 22 18.43 -8.35 8.07
CA LYS A 22 17.93 -9.47 7.25
C LYS A 22 17.56 -10.70 8.08
N LYS A 23 17.13 -10.49 9.33
CA LYS A 23 16.75 -11.57 10.24
C LYS A 23 15.32 -12.00 9.96
N LEU A 24 15.08 -13.31 10.05
CA LEU A 24 13.73 -13.84 10.15
C LEU A 24 13.09 -13.35 11.44
N ILE A 25 11.86 -12.88 11.32
CA ILE A 25 10.98 -12.49 12.41
C ILE A 25 10.18 -13.72 12.81
N TYR A 26 10.27 -14.10 14.07
CA TYR A 26 9.49 -15.17 14.68
C TYR A 26 8.41 -14.58 15.60
N GLU A 27 7.46 -15.41 16.01
CA GLU A 27 6.38 -15.00 16.91
C GLU A 27 6.89 -14.33 18.19
N LYS A 28 7.99 -14.85 18.77
CA LYS A 28 8.64 -14.29 19.97
C LYS A 28 9.11 -12.85 19.77
N ASP A 29 9.53 -12.50 18.56
CA ASP A 29 10.02 -11.15 18.23
C ASP A 29 8.85 -10.16 18.20
N ILE A 30 7.71 -10.61 17.67
CA ILE A 30 6.46 -9.85 17.70
C ILE A 30 5.89 -9.76 19.13
N ASP A 31 5.97 -10.82 19.93
CA ASP A 31 5.53 -10.82 21.33
C ASP A 31 6.29 -9.80 22.18
N ILE A 32 7.57 -9.56 21.89
CA ILE A 32 8.33 -8.49 22.52
C ILE A 32 7.64 -7.15 22.26
N PHE A 33 7.23 -6.85 21.02
CA PHE A 33 6.53 -5.60 20.70
C PHE A 33 5.17 -5.49 21.41
N LEU A 34 4.44 -6.59 21.52
CA LEU A 34 3.10 -6.64 22.13
C LEU A 34 3.13 -6.68 23.67
N LYS A 35 4.29 -6.92 24.29
CA LYS A 35 4.44 -7.03 25.75
C LYS A 35 4.03 -5.74 26.46
N LYS A 36 3.18 -5.87 27.49
CA LYS A 36 2.77 -4.75 28.34
C LYS A 36 3.99 -4.02 28.92
N GLY A 37 4.02 -2.70 28.78
CA GLY A 37 5.12 -1.84 29.25
C GLY A 37 6.30 -1.72 28.28
N ASN A 38 6.31 -2.46 27.17
CA ASN A 38 7.26 -2.20 26.08
C ASN A 38 6.93 -0.84 25.45
N LYS A 39 7.97 -0.01 25.23
CA LYS A 39 7.84 1.34 24.65
C LYS A 39 8.20 1.42 23.16
N LYS A 40 8.49 0.29 22.49
CA LYS A 40 8.94 0.29 21.09
C LYS A 40 7.87 0.84 20.13
N ILE A 41 6.61 0.50 20.35
CA ILE A 41 5.49 1.04 19.54
C ILE A 41 5.36 2.54 19.78
N GLU A 42 5.34 2.98 21.04
CA GLU A 42 5.26 4.39 21.42
C GLU A 42 6.42 5.21 20.85
N ASN A 43 7.64 4.66 20.91
CA ASN A 43 8.84 5.29 20.37
C ASN A 43 8.77 5.39 18.83
N ALA A 44 8.28 4.36 18.14
CA ALA A 44 8.08 4.40 16.69
C ALA A 44 7.04 5.44 16.28
N ILE A 45 5.91 5.52 17.02
CA ILE A 45 4.89 6.55 16.81
C ILE A 45 5.48 7.94 17.05
N LYS A 46 6.23 8.12 18.16
CA LYS A 46 6.90 9.37 18.50
C LYS A 46 7.82 9.83 17.36
N LYS A 47 8.68 8.94 16.86
CA LYS A 47 9.55 9.20 15.70
C LYS A 47 8.78 9.55 14.43
N SER A 48 7.67 8.84 14.14
CA SER A 48 6.82 9.12 12.97
C SER A 48 6.24 10.54 13.00
N ILE A 49 5.81 11.01 14.18
CA ILE A 49 5.25 12.34 14.38
C ILE A 49 6.35 13.39 14.17
N TYR A 50 7.53 13.21 14.77
CA TYR A 50 8.63 14.17 14.59
C TYR A 50 9.07 14.29 13.13
N LYS A 51 9.20 13.17 12.44
CA LYS A 51 9.52 13.17 11.00
C LYS A 51 8.45 13.90 10.19
N MET A 52 7.16 13.68 10.47
CA MET A 52 6.09 14.24 9.64
C MET A 52 5.89 15.74 9.85
N TYR A 53 6.09 16.24 11.06
CA TYR A 53 5.89 17.64 11.41
C TYR A 53 7.19 18.46 11.38
N SER A 54 8.35 17.82 11.18
CA SER A 54 9.68 18.46 11.20
C SER A 54 9.95 19.23 12.50
N ILE A 55 9.70 18.59 13.64
CA ILE A 55 9.79 19.21 14.98
C ILE A 55 10.80 18.47 15.84
N ASP A 56 11.47 19.21 16.71
CA ASP A 56 12.41 18.73 17.71
C ASP A 56 11.77 17.70 18.67
N GLU A 57 12.56 16.69 19.10
CA GLU A 57 12.11 15.54 19.90
C GLU A 57 11.70 15.90 21.33
N ASN A 58 11.92 17.15 21.72
CA ASN A 58 11.65 17.71 23.04
C ASN A 58 10.29 18.40 23.15
N ASN A 59 9.60 18.68 22.04
CA ASN A 59 8.26 19.26 22.07
C ASN A 59 7.21 18.16 22.27
N ASP A 60 6.43 18.27 23.35
CA ASP A 60 5.30 17.38 23.60
C ASP A 60 4.02 17.91 22.98
N PHE A 61 3.54 17.22 21.94
CA PHE A 61 2.20 17.43 21.40
C PHE A 61 1.20 16.65 22.26
N GLY A 62 0.71 17.30 23.33
CA GLY A 62 -0.45 16.85 24.10
C GLY A 62 -1.71 16.70 23.24
N ASP A 63 -1.88 17.58 22.25
CA ASP A 63 -3.06 17.62 21.37
C ASP A 63 -3.17 16.44 20.39
N LEU A 64 -2.10 15.66 20.21
CA LEU A 64 -2.11 14.47 19.35
C LEU A 64 -2.45 13.18 20.11
N ARG A 65 -2.89 13.27 21.37
CA ARG A 65 -3.19 12.08 22.20
C ARG A 65 -4.18 11.12 21.52
N VAL A 66 -5.23 11.64 20.90
CA VAL A 66 -6.21 10.82 20.17
C VAL A 66 -5.56 10.12 18.98
N VAL A 67 -4.74 10.83 18.20
CA VAL A 67 -4.02 10.26 17.04
C VAL A 67 -3.04 9.18 17.49
N LYS A 68 -2.25 9.43 18.53
CA LYS A 68 -1.31 8.46 19.13
C LYS A 68 -2.01 7.18 19.56
N ASN A 69 -3.15 7.30 20.25
CA ASN A 69 -3.94 6.15 20.70
C ASN A 69 -4.48 5.32 19.53
N ILE A 70 -5.08 5.97 18.52
CA ILE A 70 -5.62 5.25 17.35
C ILE A 70 -4.49 4.58 16.55
N LEU A 71 -3.35 5.26 16.36
CA LEU A 71 -2.17 4.65 15.71
C LEU A 71 -1.67 3.43 16.47
N LYS A 72 -1.59 3.51 17.81
CA LYS A 72 -1.17 2.39 18.65
C LYS A 72 -2.08 1.18 18.46
N GLU A 73 -3.40 1.37 18.45
CA GLU A 73 -4.36 0.27 18.18
C GLU A 73 -4.15 -0.35 16.79
N TYR A 74 -3.91 0.48 15.77
CA TYR A 74 -3.69 -0.01 14.40
C TYR A 74 -2.40 -0.82 14.29
N VAL A 75 -1.30 -0.31 14.86
CA VAL A 75 0.00 -1.01 14.91
C VAL A 75 -0.15 -2.33 15.67
N PHE A 76 -0.80 -2.30 16.83
CA PHE A 76 -1.01 -3.51 17.64
C PHE A 76 -1.76 -4.60 16.88
N TYR A 77 -2.78 -4.22 16.10
CA TYR A 77 -3.51 -5.17 15.28
C TYR A 77 -2.69 -5.70 14.09
N ILE A 78 -1.95 -4.84 13.39
CA ILE A 78 -1.04 -5.27 12.32
C ILE A 78 -0.04 -6.29 12.86
N LEU A 79 0.55 -6.02 14.03
CA LEU A 79 1.46 -6.94 14.71
C LEU A 79 0.81 -8.28 15.04
N LYS A 80 -0.47 -8.31 15.48
CA LYS A 80 -1.18 -9.58 15.70
C LYS A 80 -1.31 -10.40 14.43
N ILE A 81 -1.68 -9.78 13.31
CA ILE A 81 -1.74 -10.46 12.02
C ILE A 81 -0.35 -10.95 11.58
N ASP A 82 0.66 -10.11 11.76
CA ASP A 82 2.04 -10.48 11.44
C ASP A 82 2.52 -11.67 12.28
N LYS A 83 2.13 -11.73 13.55
CA LYS A 83 2.41 -12.87 14.43
C LYS A 83 1.86 -14.17 13.85
N GLU A 84 0.58 -14.19 13.46
CA GLU A 84 -0.07 -15.36 12.83
C GLU A 84 0.61 -15.77 11.51
N ARG A 85 1.29 -14.82 10.87
CA ARG A 85 1.99 -15.03 9.60
C ARG A 85 3.46 -15.36 9.76
N CYS A 86 4.00 -15.42 10.98
CA CYS A 86 5.37 -15.83 11.23
C CYS A 86 5.66 -17.28 10.77
N PRO A 87 6.93 -17.62 10.53
CA PRO A 87 8.07 -16.70 10.39
C PRO A 87 8.07 -15.99 9.03
N PHE A 88 8.64 -14.79 8.96
CA PHE A 88 8.85 -14.06 7.69
C PHE A 88 10.06 -13.12 7.77
N GLU A 89 10.54 -12.64 6.63
CA GLU A 89 11.66 -11.69 6.52
C GLU A 89 11.19 -10.39 5.86
N ILE A 90 11.59 -9.24 6.42
CA ILE A 90 11.37 -7.95 5.77
C ILE A 90 12.45 -7.72 4.70
N LEU A 91 12.04 -7.62 3.44
CA LEU A 91 12.93 -7.32 2.32
C LEU A 91 13.00 -5.83 1.99
N GLY A 92 11.96 -5.08 2.34
CA GLY A 92 11.82 -3.67 2.01
C GLY A 92 10.78 -2.96 2.85
N LEU A 93 11.13 -1.75 3.34
CA LEU A 93 10.19 -0.82 3.97
C LEU A 93 10.32 0.55 3.29
N GLU A 94 9.19 1.15 2.90
CA GLU A 94 9.15 2.47 2.23
C GLU A 94 10.19 2.57 1.11
N LYS A 95 10.23 1.55 0.23
CA LYS A 95 11.22 1.45 -0.84
C LYS A 95 10.69 1.98 -2.15
N ASN A 96 11.45 2.91 -2.74
CA ASN A 96 11.22 3.37 -4.11
C ASN A 96 11.67 2.32 -5.13
N PHE A 97 10.79 2.03 -6.08
CA PHE A 97 11.08 1.24 -7.27
C PHE A 97 10.79 2.09 -8.50
N SER A 98 11.65 1.98 -9.51
CA SER A 98 11.48 2.61 -10.80
C SER A 98 11.84 1.66 -11.93
N THR A 99 11.14 1.79 -13.05
CA THR A 99 11.44 1.07 -14.29
C THR A 99 11.06 1.90 -15.51
N LYS A 100 11.47 1.43 -16.69
CA LYS A 100 11.13 2.03 -17.98
C LYS A 100 10.14 1.14 -18.71
N ILE A 101 8.99 1.68 -19.08
CA ILE A 101 8.07 1.04 -20.02
C ILE A 101 8.40 1.54 -21.43
N LYS A 102 8.70 0.60 -22.32
CA LYS A 102 8.89 0.89 -23.75
C LYS A 102 7.53 0.87 -24.46
N LEU A 103 7.19 1.99 -25.08
CA LEU A 103 6.15 2.10 -26.10
C LEU A 103 6.82 2.12 -27.48
N GLU A 104 6.05 2.14 -28.56
CA GLU A 104 6.57 2.10 -29.95
C GLU A 104 7.62 3.19 -30.20
N ASN A 105 7.29 4.45 -29.87
CA ASN A 105 8.11 5.61 -30.21
C ASN A 105 8.76 6.30 -28.99
N MET A 106 8.56 5.77 -27.78
CA MET A 106 9.06 6.41 -26.55
C MET A 106 9.33 5.43 -25.41
N LYS A 107 10.09 5.89 -24.41
CA LYS A 107 10.31 5.18 -23.15
C LYS A 107 9.83 6.05 -22.00
N ILE A 108 8.91 5.52 -21.20
CA ILE A 108 8.32 6.24 -20.08
C ILE A 108 8.91 5.70 -18.78
N ASN A 109 9.50 6.59 -17.98
CA ASN A 109 9.92 6.27 -16.62
C ASN A 109 8.68 6.22 -15.73
N ILE A 110 8.50 5.10 -15.03
CA ILE A 110 7.47 4.94 -14.01
C ILE A 110 8.14 4.62 -12.68
N GLN A 111 7.57 5.12 -11.59
CA GLN A 111 8.08 4.88 -10.25
C GLN A 111 6.96 4.77 -9.22
N GLY A 112 7.24 4.07 -8.12
CA GLY A 112 6.33 3.90 -6.99
C GLY A 112 7.11 3.68 -5.71
N ASN A 113 6.55 4.09 -4.58
CA ASN A 113 7.06 3.78 -3.26
C ASN A 113 6.22 2.65 -2.65
N ILE A 114 6.85 1.55 -2.27
CA ILE A 114 6.19 0.37 -1.72
C ILE A 114 6.34 0.38 -0.20
N ASP A 115 5.23 0.38 0.53
CA ASP A 115 5.23 0.49 1.99
C ASP A 115 5.98 -0.66 2.66
N ARG A 116 5.65 -1.90 2.28
CA ARG A 116 6.28 -3.10 2.81
C ARG A 116 6.40 -4.20 1.77
N ILE A 117 7.57 -4.80 1.75
CA ILE A 117 7.91 -6.00 0.99
C ILE A 117 8.45 -6.99 2.01
N ASP A 118 7.80 -8.13 2.13
CA ASP A 118 8.30 -9.21 2.97
C ASP A 118 8.24 -10.55 2.25
N ARG A 119 8.88 -11.54 2.86
CA ARG A 119 9.00 -12.89 2.31
C ARG A 119 8.63 -13.92 3.36
N LYS A 120 7.75 -14.84 2.98
CA LYS A 120 7.51 -16.08 3.71
C LYS A 120 7.81 -17.24 2.77
N ASP A 121 8.81 -18.04 3.12
CA ASP A 121 9.35 -19.08 2.25
C ASP A 121 9.74 -18.51 0.87
N ASN A 122 9.10 -18.99 -0.21
CA ASN A 122 9.31 -18.49 -1.58
C ASN A 122 8.31 -17.40 -2.00
N LEU A 123 7.29 -17.13 -1.17
CA LEU A 123 6.26 -16.14 -1.47
C LEU A 123 6.72 -14.75 -1.07
N ILE A 124 6.79 -13.84 -2.05
CA ILE A 124 6.95 -12.41 -1.79
C ILE A 124 5.58 -11.80 -1.57
N ARG A 125 5.40 -11.02 -0.51
CA ARG A 125 4.18 -10.25 -0.30
C ARG A 125 4.49 -8.77 -0.46
N ILE A 126 3.70 -8.11 -1.30
CA ILE A 126 3.67 -6.66 -1.43
C ILE A 126 2.48 -6.19 -0.60
N ILE A 127 2.74 -5.35 0.39
CA ILE A 127 1.73 -4.90 1.35
C ILE A 127 1.61 -3.39 1.26
N ASP A 128 0.37 -2.90 1.19
CA ASP A 128 0.03 -1.47 1.19
C ASP A 128 -1.00 -1.20 2.30
N TYR A 129 -0.68 -0.28 3.20
CA TYR A 129 -1.50 0.01 4.38
C TYR A 129 -2.58 1.06 4.04
N LYS A 130 -3.84 0.73 4.34
CA LYS A 130 -4.99 1.59 4.03
C LYS A 130 -5.73 2.00 5.28
N THR A 131 -5.61 3.27 5.63
CA THR A 131 -6.32 3.88 6.78
C THR A 131 -7.65 4.53 6.39
N GLY A 132 -8.06 4.41 5.12
CA GLY A 132 -9.32 4.95 4.60
C GLY A 132 -10.53 4.08 4.96
N SER A 133 -11.73 4.51 4.56
CA SER A 133 -12.93 3.67 4.67
C SER A 133 -12.76 2.38 3.86
N PHE A 134 -13.39 1.31 4.35
CA PHE A 134 -13.42 0.02 3.67
C PHE A 134 -14.81 -0.30 3.14
N ASP A 135 -14.84 -0.88 1.96
CA ASP A 135 -15.95 -1.60 1.37
C ASP A 135 -15.35 -2.90 0.81
N LYS A 136 -16.04 -4.03 0.97
CA LYS A 136 -15.63 -5.33 0.40
C LYS A 136 -15.35 -5.24 -1.10
N ASN A 137 -16.06 -4.36 -1.82
CA ASN A 137 -15.85 -4.11 -3.24
C ASN A 137 -14.46 -3.50 -3.58
N LYS A 138 -13.68 -3.05 -2.57
CA LYS A 138 -12.31 -2.56 -2.76
C LYS A 138 -11.25 -3.66 -2.84
N LEU A 139 -11.60 -4.89 -2.48
CA LEU A 139 -10.73 -6.06 -2.59
C LEU A 139 -11.15 -7.02 -3.70
N TYR A 140 -12.22 -6.70 -4.43
CA TYR A 140 -12.80 -7.59 -5.42
C TYR A 140 -12.88 -6.88 -6.75
N PHE A 141 -12.66 -7.57 -7.86
CA PHE A 141 -13.01 -7.11 -9.21
C PHE A 141 -13.40 -8.30 -10.09
N LYS A 142 -14.04 -8.05 -11.23
CA LYS A 142 -14.39 -9.11 -12.18
C LYS A 142 -13.36 -9.22 -13.28
N GLU A 143 -13.13 -8.09 -13.94
CA GLU A 143 -12.23 -7.98 -15.09
C GLU A 143 -11.21 -6.87 -14.85
N ILE A 144 -10.00 -7.03 -15.39
CA ILE A 144 -8.88 -6.12 -15.10
C ILE A 144 -9.21 -4.67 -15.52
N GLU A 145 -10.03 -4.50 -16.55
CA GLU A 145 -10.54 -3.23 -17.08
C GLU A 145 -11.16 -2.37 -15.97
N GLU A 146 -11.82 -3.00 -15.00
CA GLU A 146 -12.43 -2.29 -13.87
C GLU A 146 -11.39 -1.53 -13.04
N ILE A 147 -10.16 -2.04 -12.96
CA ILE A 147 -9.05 -1.44 -12.22
C ILE A 147 -8.55 -0.16 -12.90
N PHE A 148 -8.74 -0.07 -14.21
CA PHE A 148 -8.30 1.04 -15.05
C PHE A 148 -9.45 2.05 -15.35
N SER A 149 -10.68 1.77 -14.90
CA SER A 149 -11.83 2.63 -15.14
C SER A 149 -11.75 3.95 -14.37
N SER A 150 -11.95 5.07 -15.08
CA SER A 150 -12.03 6.42 -14.50
C SER A 150 -13.38 6.72 -13.82
N GLU A 151 -14.41 5.93 -14.13
CA GLU A 151 -15.77 6.12 -13.63
C GLU A 151 -15.98 5.50 -12.25
N LYS A 152 -15.29 4.38 -11.95
CA LYS A 152 -15.45 3.61 -10.71
C LYS A 152 -14.27 3.82 -9.76
N ARG A 153 -14.49 4.63 -8.72
CA ARG A 153 -13.44 4.99 -7.74
C ARG A 153 -12.94 3.84 -6.86
N ASN A 154 -13.68 2.73 -6.79
CA ASN A 154 -13.46 1.68 -5.80
C ASN A 154 -12.28 0.74 -6.10
N LYS A 155 -11.60 0.87 -7.25
CA LYS A 155 -10.49 -0.02 -7.64
C LYS A 155 -9.10 0.61 -7.61
N LYS A 156 -8.99 1.90 -7.27
CA LYS A 156 -7.69 2.61 -7.27
C LYS A 156 -6.65 1.97 -6.35
N GLU A 157 -7.07 1.39 -5.21
CA GLU A 157 -6.15 0.71 -4.30
C GLU A 157 -5.67 -0.63 -4.89
N ILE A 158 -6.51 -1.33 -5.67
CA ILE A 158 -6.10 -2.53 -6.42
C ILE A 158 -5.11 -2.15 -7.53
N PHE A 159 -5.37 -1.06 -8.26
CA PHE A 159 -4.42 -0.54 -9.25
C PHE A 159 -3.05 -0.29 -8.60
N GLN A 160 -3.05 0.39 -7.46
CA GLN A 160 -1.82 0.77 -6.74
C GLN A 160 -0.98 -0.46 -6.35
N ILE A 161 -1.60 -1.46 -5.72
CA ILE A 161 -0.87 -2.65 -5.26
C ILE A 161 -0.45 -3.58 -6.42
N PHE A 162 -1.22 -3.64 -7.51
CA PHE A 162 -0.80 -4.33 -8.74
C PHE A 162 0.36 -3.61 -9.41
N PHE A 163 0.33 -2.29 -9.46
CA PHE A 163 1.43 -1.47 -9.96
C PHE A 163 2.71 -1.70 -9.16
N TYR A 164 2.62 -1.76 -7.83
CA TYR A 164 3.76 -2.09 -6.96
C TYR A 164 4.28 -3.52 -7.19
N SER A 165 3.37 -4.48 -7.34
CA SER A 165 3.73 -5.86 -7.67
C SER A 165 4.44 -5.96 -9.01
N TYR A 166 3.96 -5.23 -10.02
CA TYR A 166 4.60 -5.11 -11.33
C TYR A 166 6.00 -4.48 -11.25
N LEU A 167 6.15 -3.34 -10.56
CA LEU A 167 7.45 -2.69 -10.37
C LEU A 167 8.47 -3.62 -9.69
N TYR A 168 8.04 -4.30 -8.63
CA TYR A 168 8.89 -5.25 -7.91
C TYR A 168 9.28 -6.44 -8.78
N GLN A 169 8.32 -7.00 -9.55
CA GLN A 169 8.53 -8.11 -10.47
C GLN A 169 9.60 -7.75 -11.51
N ILE A 170 9.44 -6.61 -12.20
CA ILE A 170 10.34 -6.18 -13.26
C ILE A 170 11.76 -5.95 -12.73
N LYS A 171 11.88 -5.37 -11.52
CA LYS A 171 13.19 -5.06 -10.94
C LYS A 171 13.94 -6.30 -10.43
N ASN A 172 13.23 -7.30 -9.90
CA ASN A 172 13.84 -8.42 -9.18
C ASN A 172 13.67 -9.78 -9.88
N ASN A 173 12.93 -9.84 -10.99
CA ASN A 173 12.63 -11.07 -11.74
C ASN A 173 12.10 -12.21 -10.86
N ARG A 174 11.16 -11.91 -9.97
CA ARG A 174 10.50 -12.89 -9.08
C ARG A 174 9.20 -13.40 -9.72
N ASN A 175 8.87 -14.66 -9.46
CA ASN A 175 7.73 -15.32 -10.12
C ASN A 175 6.54 -15.59 -9.20
N LEU A 176 6.68 -15.44 -7.88
CA LEU A 176 5.60 -15.69 -6.92
C LEU A 176 5.42 -14.46 -6.02
N ILE A 177 4.44 -13.63 -6.36
CA ILE A 177 4.18 -12.35 -5.69
C ILE A 177 2.69 -12.28 -5.30
N SER A 178 2.39 -12.17 -4.01
CA SER A 178 1.03 -11.93 -3.51
C SER A 178 0.84 -10.45 -3.17
N PRO A 179 -0.09 -9.74 -3.84
CA PRO A 179 -0.50 -8.40 -3.46
C PRO A 179 -1.46 -8.44 -2.26
N SER A 180 -1.29 -7.51 -1.32
CA SER A 180 -2.11 -7.44 -0.10
C SER A 180 -2.43 -6.00 0.29
N LEU A 181 -3.71 -5.72 0.53
CA LEU A 181 -4.21 -4.42 1.01
C LEU A 181 -4.64 -4.55 2.47
N PHE A 182 -3.95 -3.83 3.36
CA PHE A 182 -4.24 -3.88 4.80
C PHE A 182 -5.15 -2.72 5.20
N TYR A 183 -6.46 -2.94 5.16
CA TYR A 183 -7.43 -1.92 5.60
C TYR A 183 -7.52 -1.85 7.12
N THR A 184 -6.76 -0.95 7.72
CA THR A 184 -6.63 -0.86 9.18
C THR A 184 -7.86 -0.31 9.90
N ARG A 185 -8.91 0.13 9.19
CA ARG A 185 -10.20 0.45 9.81
C ARG A 185 -11.07 -0.77 10.07
N GLU A 186 -10.82 -1.88 9.35
CA GLU A 186 -11.59 -3.12 9.49
C GLU A 186 -11.09 -4.01 10.63
N ILE A 187 -10.08 -3.55 11.35
CA ILE A 187 -9.38 -4.32 12.39
C ILE A 187 -10.28 -4.69 13.58
N PHE A 188 -11.39 -3.97 13.77
CA PHE A 188 -12.39 -4.29 14.78
C PHE A 188 -13.32 -5.43 14.38
N LYS A 189 -13.19 -5.97 13.16
CA LYS A 189 -13.94 -7.14 12.69
C LYS A 189 -13.10 -8.41 12.87
N GLN A 190 -13.77 -9.53 13.16
CA GLN A 190 -13.14 -10.78 13.61
C GLN A 190 -12.09 -11.37 12.64
N LYS A 191 -12.16 -11.08 11.34
CA LYS A 191 -11.16 -11.53 10.35
C LYS A 191 -10.89 -10.43 9.33
N LEU A 192 -9.68 -9.87 9.33
CA LEU A 192 -9.26 -8.93 8.29
C LEU A 192 -8.97 -9.69 7.00
N LYS A 193 -9.77 -9.44 5.96
CA LYS A 193 -9.44 -9.86 4.60
C LYS A 193 -8.44 -8.87 4.02
N THR A 194 -7.27 -9.35 3.62
CA THR A 194 -6.22 -8.51 3.01
C THR A 194 -5.98 -8.84 1.54
N SER A 195 -6.43 -9.99 1.10
CA SER A 195 -6.19 -10.48 -0.24
C SER A 195 -7.19 -9.96 -1.25
N ILE A 196 -6.72 -9.86 -2.48
CA ILE A 196 -7.46 -9.35 -3.62
C ILE A 196 -8.08 -10.54 -4.35
N GLU A 197 -9.31 -10.39 -4.80
CA GLU A 197 -10.04 -11.42 -5.53
C GLU A 197 -10.47 -10.95 -6.91
N LYS A 198 -10.19 -11.79 -7.91
CA LYS A 198 -10.81 -11.72 -9.24
C LYS A 198 -11.86 -12.82 -9.32
N ASN A 199 -13.11 -12.49 -9.62
CA ASN A 199 -14.18 -13.48 -9.76
C ASN A 199 -14.30 -14.46 -8.56
N LYS A 200 -14.15 -13.94 -7.34
CA LYS A 200 -14.21 -14.65 -6.05
C LYS A 200 -13.05 -15.64 -5.83
N LYS A 201 -12.00 -15.57 -6.65
CA LYS A 201 -10.76 -16.33 -6.49
C LYS A 201 -9.67 -15.39 -6.02
N GLU A 202 -8.99 -15.81 -4.96
CA GLU A 202 -7.87 -15.06 -4.39
C GLU A 202 -6.68 -15.04 -5.34
N ILE A 203 -6.08 -13.86 -5.49
CA ILE A 203 -4.88 -13.65 -6.32
C ILE A 203 -3.67 -13.80 -5.41
N ASN A 204 -3.19 -15.04 -5.31
CA ASN A 204 -2.00 -15.38 -4.52
C ASN A 204 -0.70 -15.30 -5.34
N ASP A 205 -0.80 -15.19 -6.67
CA ASP A 205 0.33 -15.02 -7.58
C ASP A 205 -0.01 -14.01 -8.69
N PHE A 206 0.27 -12.74 -8.44
CA PHE A 206 0.10 -11.66 -9.42
C PHE A 206 0.84 -11.92 -10.73
N VAL A 207 2.05 -12.52 -10.67
CA VAL A 207 2.90 -12.70 -11.85
C VAL A 207 2.24 -13.65 -12.83
N LYS A 208 1.75 -14.79 -12.30
CA LYS A 208 1.06 -15.79 -13.10
C LYS A 208 -0.34 -15.38 -13.52
N ASN A 209 -1.09 -14.70 -12.65
CA ASN A 209 -2.52 -14.50 -12.86
C ASN A 209 -2.88 -13.20 -13.56
N GLU A 210 -2.15 -12.10 -13.33
CA GLU A 210 -2.62 -10.76 -13.72
C GLU A 210 -1.56 -9.90 -14.43
N LYS A 211 -0.27 -10.21 -14.31
CA LYS A 211 0.81 -9.33 -14.79
C LYS A 211 0.69 -8.96 -16.27
N GLU A 212 0.49 -9.94 -17.16
CA GLU A 212 0.46 -9.69 -18.60
C GLU A 212 -0.71 -8.80 -19.00
N GLU A 213 -1.90 -9.10 -18.45
CA GLU A 213 -3.11 -8.31 -18.67
C GLU A 213 -2.97 -6.90 -18.12
N PHE A 214 -2.47 -6.77 -16.89
CA PHE A 214 -2.20 -5.49 -16.25
C PHE A 214 -1.19 -4.64 -17.06
N GLU A 215 -0.10 -5.24 -17.55
CA GLU A 215 0.91 -4.54 -18.35
C GLU A 215 0.31 -4.02 -19.67
N LYS A 216 -0.55 -4.81 -20.32
CA LYS A 216 -1.27 -4.40 -21.54
C LYS A 216 -2.13 -3.16 -21.28
N TYR A 217 -2.95 -3.17 -20.23
CA TYR A 217 -3.80 -2.03 -19.90
C TYR A 217 -3.00 -0.81 -19.43
N LEU A 218 -1.93 -1.01 -18.66
CA LEU A 218 -1.02 0.05 -18.26
C LEU A 218 -0.37 0.73 -19.48
N LYS A 219 0.10 -0.05 -20.45
CA LYS A 219 0.64 0.48 -21.72
C LYS A 219 -0.42 1.26 -22.50
N ASN A 220 -1.67 0.80 -22.54
CA ASN A 220 -2.76 1.50 -23.22
C ASN A 220 -3.06 2.86 -22.58
N ILE A 221 -3.14 2.92 -21.24
CA ILE A 221 -3.32 4.20 -20.53
C ILE A 221 -2.14 5.13 -20.78
N LEU A 222 -0.91 4.62 -20.74
CA LEU A 222 0.26 5.45 -21.02
C LEU A 222 0.25 5.96 -22.46
N LYS A 223 -0.13 5.14 -23.45
CA LYS A 223 -0.32 5.60 -24.83
C LYS A 223 -1.36 6.73 -24.92
N GLU A 224 -2.47 6.62 -24.19
CA GLU A 224 -3.50 7.66 -24.15
C GLU A 224 -3.02 8.96 -23.51
N ILE A 225 -2.35 8.89 -22.36
CA ILE A 225 -1.84 10.07 -21.63
C ILE A 225 -0.83 10.86 -22.46
N PHE A 226 0.00 10.16 -23.25
CA PHE A 226 1.04 10.77 -24.08
C PHE A 226 0.63 10.92 -25.56
N SER A 227 -0.65 10.75 -25.88
CA SER A 227 -1.17 10.91 -27.24
C SER A 227 -1.33 12.38 -27.59
N GLU A 228 -0.79 12.81 -28.72
CA GLU A 228 -1.02 14.17 -29.25
C GLU A 228 -2.44 14.32 -29.84
N GLU A 229 -3.05 13.21 -30.27
CA GLU A 229 -4.37 13.20 -30.91
C GLU A 229 -5.56 13.18 -29.93
N LYS A 230 -5.32 12.79 -28.67
CA LYS A 230 -6.39 12.62 -27.66
C LYS A 230 -6.30 13.73 -26.63
N TYR A 231 -7.36 14.53 -26.57
CA TYR A 231 -7.48 15.59 -25.56
C TYR A 231 -7.98 15.02 -24.23
N PHE A 232 -7.45 15.54 -23.12
CA PHE A 232 -8.02 15.26 -21.79
C PHE A 232 -9.45 15.78 -21.72
N SER A 233 -10.37 14.90 -21.32
CA SER A 233 -11.77 15.26 -21.05
C SER A 233 -12.04 15.32 -19.54
N GLN A 234 -13.04 16.11 -19.15
CA GLN A 234 -13.52 16.14 -17.77
C GLN A 234 -14.03 14.76 -17.33
N ASN A 235 -13.90 14.48 -16.03
CA ASN A 235 -14.44 13.27 -15.44
C ASN A 235 -15.98 13.33 -15.40
N LYS A 236 -16.64 12.28 -15.88
CA LYS A 236 -18.12 12.15 -15.85
C LYS A 236 -18.67 11.81 -14.46
N SER A 237 -17.82 11.34 -13.53
CA SER A 237 -18.24 10.94 -12.19
C SER A 237 -18.42 12.15 -11.26
N ILE A 238 -19.68 12.44 -10.93
CA ILE A 238 -20.07 13.49 -9.97
C ILE A 238 -19.38 13.28 -8.61
N GLU A 239 -19.27 12.03 -8.16
CA GLU A 239 -18.62 11.70 -6.89
C GLU A 239 -17.13 12.05 -6.88
N ASN A 240 -16.44 11.83 -8.00
CA ASN A 240 -15.04 12.23 -8.16
C ASN A 240 -14.92 13.76 -8.22
N CYS A 241 -15.86 14.45 -8.88
CA CYS A 241 -15.87 15.91 -8.98
C CYS A 241 -16.05 16.60 -7.61
N ARG A 242 -16.87 16.05 -6.70
CA ARG A 242 -17.15 16.62 -5.36
C ARG A 242 -15.92 16.85 -4.48
N ILE A 243 -14.86 16.10 -4.72
CA ILE A 243 -13.61 16.16 -3.94
C ILE A 243 -12.39 16.51 -4.81
N CYS A 244 -12.63 16.92 -6.05
CA CYS A 244 -11.57 17.28 -6.99
C CYS A 244 -10.94 18.61 -6.59
N ASN A 245 -9.62 18.65 -6.48
CA ASN A 245 -8.88 19.88 -6.18
C ASN A 245 -9.01 20.94 -7.29
N PHE A 246 -9.36 20.51 -8.51
CA PHE A 246 -9.51 21.37 -9.68
C PHE A 246 -10.97 21.77 -9.92
N SER A 247 -11.91 21.43 -9.03
CA SER A 247 -13.34 21.73 -9.19
C SER A 247 -13.61 23.22 -9.43
N LYS A 248 -12.79 24.12 -8.85
CA LYS A 248 -12.92 25.57 -9.02
C LYS A 248 -12.57 26.11 -10.41
N ILE A 249 -11.80 25.35 -11.20
CA ILE A 249 -11.39 25.71 -12.56
C ILE A 249 -11.97 24.74 -13.60
N CYS A 250 -12.81 23.81 -13.15
CA CYS A 250 -13.50 22.88 -14.01
C CYS A 250 -14.76 23.58 -14.55
N ASN A 251 -14.88 23.72 -15.87
CA ASN A 251 -16.10 24.20 -16.54
C ASN A 251 -17.23 23.16 -16.38
N ASN A 252 -17.76 23.00 -15.16
CA ASN A 252 -18.94 22.18 -14.88
C ASN A 252 -20.18 23.05 -14.72
#